data_AF-A0A1C4Z5P1-F1
#
_entry.id   AF-A0A1C4Z5P1-F1
#
_cell.length_a   1.000
_cell.length_b   1.000
_cell.length_c   1.000
_cell.angle_alpha   90.00
_cell.angle_beta   90.00
_cell.angle_gamma   90.00
#
_symmetry.space_group_name_H-M   'P 1'
#
loop_
_entity.id
_entity.type
_entity.pdbx_description
1 polymer ?
#
loop_
_entity_poly.entity_id
_entity_poly.type
_entity_poly.pdbx_seq_one_letter_code
_entity_poly.pdbx_strand_id
1 'polypeptide(L)'
;MTRGTLYDGTRLARLHPSQVRDRRFSTVGFGRRGHDPREVRRFLHRVALELATLHHDVARLSEENARIKRALRDWQSAWSERRQA
;
A
#
# COMPACT_ATOMS: atom_id res chain seq x y z
N MET A 1 -14.14 -18.07 -24.74
CA MET A 1 -13.56 -16.77 -25.12
C MET A 1 -12.71 -16.27 -23.96
N THR A 2 -11.41 -16.49 -24.05
CA THR A 2 -10.42 -16.17 -23.02
C THR A 2 -10.16 -14.67 -23.03
N ARG A 3 -10.72 -13.93 -22.07
CA ARG A 3 -10.34 -12.53 -21.85
C ARG A 3 -9.03 -12.53 -21.07
N GLY A 4 -8.00 -11.96 -21.68
CA GLY A 4 -6.71 -11.72 -21.05
C GLY A 4 -6.91 -11.07 -19.68
N THR A 5 -6.42 -11.75 -18.66
CA THR A 5 -6.17 -11.18 -17.33
C THR A 5 -5.05 -10.17 -17.48
N LEU A 6 -5.41 -8.99 -18.00
CA LEU A 6 -4.59 -7.80 -17.93
C LEU A 6 -4.56 -7.36 -16.46
N TYR A 7 -3.39 -6.89 -16.06
CA TYR A 7 -3.10 -6.25 -14.78
C TYR A 7 -4.03 -5.06 -14.55
N ASP A 8 -5.25 -5.31 -14.09
CA ASP A 8 -6.07 -4.27 -13.50
C ASP A 8 -5.46 -3.94 -12.14
N GLY A 9 -4.80 -2.79 -12.05
CA GLY A 9 -4.22 -2.22 -10.82
C GLY A 9 -5.27 -1.95 -9.73
N THR A 10 -6.53 -2.31 -9.95
CA THR A 10 -7.61 -2.22 -8.99
C THR A 10 -7.66 -3.46 -8.11
N ARG A 11 -6.83 -3.44 -7.04
CA ARG A 11 -6.81 -4.38 -5.92
C ARG A 11 -6.30 -5.79 -6.22
N LEU A 12 -5.07 -5.92 -6.70
CA LEU A 12 -4.23 -6.92 -6.05
C LEU A 12 -4.22 -6.56 -4.56
N ALA A 13 -4.64 -7.49 -3.69
CA ALA A 13 -4.60 -7.28 -2.25
C ALA A 13 -3.21 -6.73 -1.90
N ARG A 14 -3.16 -5.50 -1.38
CA ARG A 14 -1.88 -4.83 -1.09
C ARG A 14 -1.07 -5.76 -0.21
N LEU A 15 0.17 -6.03 -0.60
CA LEU A 15 1.06 -6.85 0.21
C LEU A 15 1.25 -6.18 1.57
N HIS A 16 0.99 -6.92 2.64
CA HIS A 16 1.30 -6.45 3.97
C HIS A 16 2.81 -6.59 4.22
N PRO A 17 3.48 -5.64 4.91
CA PRO A 17 4.90 -5.74 5.25
C PRO A 17 5.31 -7.08 5.87
N SER A 18 4.48 -7.67 6.74
CA SER A 18 4.77 -9.00 7.31
C SER A 18 4.75 -10.11 6.26
N GLN A 19 3.85 -10.05 5.28
CA GLN A 19 3.81 -11.03 4.18
C GLN A 19 5.08 -10.98 3.34
N VAL A 20 5.68 -9.80 3.17
CA VAL A 20 6.95 -9.63 2.45
C VAL A 20 8.10 -10.19 3.30
N ARG A 21 8.17 -9.82 4.59
CA ARG A 21 9.23 -10.27 5.50
C ARG A 21 9.26 -11.79 5.69
N ASP A 22 8.07 -12.39 5.79
CA ASP A 22 7.92 -13.80 6.16
C ASP A 22 7.81 -14.70 4.92
N ARG A 23 7.95 -14.13 3.71
CA ARG A 23 7.91 -14.88 2.44
C ARG A 23 9.07 -15.85 2.37
N ARG A 24 8.74 -17.13 2.19
CA ARG A 24 9.71 -18.19 1.88
C ARG A 24 9.67 -18.49 0.38
N PHE A 25 10.86 -18.59 -0.21
CA PHE A 25 11.04 -19.05 -1.58
C PHE A 25 11.55 -20.49 -1.57
N SER A 26 11.10 -21.30 -2.54
CA SER A 26 11.64 -22.63 -2.76
C SER A 26 13.10 -22.54 -3.23
N THR A 27 13.95 -23.42 -2.71
CA THR A 27 15.30 -23.61 -3.25
C THR A 27 15.22 -24.16 -4.67
N VAL A 28 16.16 -23.78 -5.53
CA VAL A 28 16.27 -24.34 -6.88
C VAL A 28 16.68 -25.82 -6.83
N GLY A 29 16.21 -26.61 -7.80
CA GLY A 29 16.58 -28.02 -7.93
C GLY A 29 18.05 -28.25 -8.29
N PHE A 30 18.48 -29.51 -8.21
CA PHE A 30 19.86 -29.93 -8.46
C PHE A 30 20.38 -29.44 -9.83
N GLY A 31 21.63 -28.95 -9.87
CA GLY A 31 22.27 -28.44 -11.08
C GLY A 31 21.95 -26.98 -11.45
N ARG A 32 21.09 -26.29 -10.69
CA ARG A 32 20.77 -24.87 -10.92
C ARG A 32 21.39 -23.97 -9.84
N ARG A 33 21.83 -22.77 -10.23
CA ARG A 33 22.25 -21.73 -9.28
C ARG A 33 21.06 -20.81 -8.96
N GLY A 34 20.84 -20.56 -7.68
CA GLY A 34 19.86 -19.60 -7.17
C GLY A 34 20.55 -18.44 -6.44
N HIS A 35 19.76 -17.43 -6.04
CA HIS A 35 20.26 -16.34 -5.22
C HIS A 35 20.65 -16.82 -3.81
N ASP A 36 21.61 -16.14 -3.18
CA ASP A 36 21.95 -16.39 -1.78
C ASP A 36 20.71 -16.12 -0.90
N PRO A 37 20.21 -17.12 -0.15
CA PRO A 37 19.07 -16.95 0.74
C PRO A 37 19.27 -15.83 1.77
N ARG A 38 20.51 -15.53 2.19
CA ARG A 38 20.81 -14.44 3.12
C ARG A 38 20.60 -13.07 2.47
N GLU A 39 21.06 -12.90 1.24
CA GLU A 39 20.90 -11.67 0.47
C GLU A 39 19.42 -11.40 0.19
N VAL A 40 18.68 -12.43 -0.25
CA VAL A 40 17.22 -12.33 -0.48
C VAL A 40 16.49 -11.93 0.80
N ARG A 41 16.81 -12.54 1.95
CA ARG A 41 16.20 -12.16 3.24
C ARG A 41 16.50 -10.73 3.64
N ARG A 42 17.74 -10.26 3.44
CA ARG A 42 18.13 -8.87 3.73
C ARG A 42 17.36 -7.88 2.85
N PHE A 43 17.21 -8.20 1.57
CA PHE A 43 16.44 -7.38 0.63
C PHE A 43 14.96 -7.33 1.02
N LEU A 44 14.33 -8.49 1.29
CA LEU A 44 12.93 -8.55 1.72
C LEU A 44 12.69 -7.76 3.02
N HIS A 45 13.63 -7.79 3.97
CA HIS A 45 13.52 -7.01 5.19
C HIS A 45 13.50 -5.50 4.90
N ARG A 46 14.39 -5.01 4.04
CA ARG A 46 14.38 -3.59 3.61
C ARG A 46 13.08 -3.23 2.92
N VAL A 47 12.63 -4.06 1.96
CA VAL A 47 11.37 -3.82 1.24
C VAL A 47 10.18 -3.78 2.19
N ALA A 48 10.13 -4.68 3.18
CA ALA A 48 9.07 -4.68 4.19
C ALA A 48 9.06 -3.38 5.01
N LEU A 49 10.24 -2.86 5.40
CA LEU A 49 10.34 -1.60 6.12
C LEU A 49 9.87 -0.42 5.26
N GLU A 50 10.34 -0.31 4.02
CA GLU A 50 9.91 0.76 3.11
C GLU A 50 8.41 0.70 2.83
N LEU A 51 7.85 -0.49 2.66
CA LEU A 51 6.41 -0.69 2.47
C LEU A 51 5.61 -0.28 3.72
N ALA A 52 6.12 -0.54 4.92
CA ALA A 52 5.51 -0.09 6.16
C ALA A 52 5.49 1.43 6.27
N THR A 53 6.60 2.09 5.94
CA THR A 53 6.70 3.57 5.89
C THR A 53 5.70 4.15 4.90
N LEU A 54 5.63 3.61 3.68
CA LEU A 54 4.69 4.07 2.66
C LEU A 54 3.23 3.90 3.10
N HIS A 55 2.89 2.77 3.73
CA HIS A 55 1.54 2.56 4.25
C HIS A 55 1.19 3.56 5.36
N HIS A 56 2.13 3.86 6.26
CA HIS A 56 1.95 4.87 7.29
C HIS A 56 1.73 6.27 6.68
N ASP A 57 2.53 6.66 5.70
CA ASP A 57 2.42 7.98 5.06
C ASP A 57 1.09 8.13 4.31
N VAL A 58 0.65 7.07 3.61
CA VAL A 58 -0.66 7.07 2.95
C VAL A 58 -1.79 7.21 3.98
N ALA A 59 -1.71 6.53 5.13
CA ALA A 59 -2.71 6.63 6.17
C ALA A 59 -2.76 8.07 6.74
N ARG A 60 -1.60 8.65 7.06
CA ARG A 60 -1.48 10.02 7.56
C ARG A 60 -2.04 11.04 6.57
N LEU A 61 -1.63 10.97 5.30
CA LEU A 61 -2.14 11.87 4.26
C LEU A 61 -3.64 11.70 4.02
N SER A 62 -4.16 10.48 4.17
CA SER A 62 -5.60 10.23 4.05
C SER A 62 -6.38 10.86 5.20
N GLU A 63 -5.85 10.79 6.43
CA GLU A 63 -6.43 11.42 7.61
C GLU A 63 -6.41 12.95 7.50
N GLU A 64 -5.28 13.54 7.08
CA GLU A 64 -5.14 14.98 6.83
C GLU A 64 -6.15 15.45 5.77
N ASN A 65 -6.26 14.73 4.65
CA ASN A 65 -7.25 15.02 3.62
C ASN A 65 -8.69 14.93 4.15
N ALA A 66 -9.00 13.93 4.97
CA ALA A 66 -10.31 13.80 5.58
C ALA A 66 -10.62 14.97 6.51
N ARG A 67 -9.64 15.44 7.29
CA ARG A 67 -9.79 16.62 8.15
C ARG A 67 -10.04 17.89 7.35
N ILE A 68 -9.26 18.13 6.30
CA ILE A 68 -9.43 19.31 5.43
C ILE A 68 -10.82 19.30 4.78
N LYS A 69 -11.25 18.15 4.25
CA LYS A 69 -12.58 17.99 3.65
C LYS A 69 -13.71 18.25 4.64
N ARG A 70 -13.56 17.81 5.90
CA ARG A 70 -14.54 18.11 6.96
C ARG A 70 -14.61 19.61 7.25
N ALA A 71 -13.48 20.26 7.48
CA ALA A 71 -13.44 21.71 7.74
C ALA A 71 -14.04 22.53 6.60
N LEU A 72 -13.78 22.13 5.35
CA LEU A 72 -14.38 22.78 4.18
C LEU A 72 -15.90 22.60 4.14
N ARG A 73 -16.41 21.40 4.44
CA ARG A 73 -17.84 21.11 4.48
C ARG A 73 -18.54 21.91 5.57
N ASP A 74 -17.95 21.97 6.77
CA ASP A 74 -18.51 22.71 7.91
C ASP A 74 -18.60 24.22 7.59
N TRP A 75 -17.55 24.77 6.96
CA TRP A 75 -17.55 26.16 6.49
C TRP A 75 -18.63 26.44 5.43
N GLN A 76 -18.80 25.53 4.46
CA GLN A 76 -19.82 25.65 3.42
C GLN A 76 -21.24 25.63 4.00
N SER A 77 -21.51 24.74 4.97
CA SER A 77 -22.80 24.68 5.66
C SER A 77 -23.10 25.97 6.42
N ALA A 78 -22.15 26.46 7.22
CA ALA A 78 -22.31 27.69 7.99
C ALA A 78 -22.47 28.95 7.10
N TRP A 79 -21.93 28.94 5.88
CA TRP A 79 -22.11 30.03 4.93
C TRP A 79 -23.48 29.96 4.22
N SER A 80 -23.96 28.77 3.90
CA SER A 80 -25.30 28.56 3.33
C SER A 80 -26.41 29.00 4.28
N GLU A 81 -26.31 28.66 5.56
CA GLU A 81 -27.27 29.07 6.60
C GLU A 81 -27.34 30.60 6.73
N ARG A 82 -26.18 31.26 6.73
CA ARG A 82 -26.09 32.73 6.79
C ARG A 82 -26.61 33.45 5.55
N ARG A 83 -26.69 32.77 4.41
CA ARG A 83 -27.21 33.33 3.15
C ARG A 83 -28.73 33.16 3.02
N GLN A 84 -29.32 32.24 3.79
CA GLN A 84 -30.76 31.95 3.80
C GLN A 84 -31.52 32.64 4.94
N ALA A 85 -30.81 33.24 5.90
CA ALA A 85 -31.34 34.13 6.93
C ALA A 85 -31.31 35.59 6.48
#